data_AF-A0AAW9K7S5-F1
#
_entry.id   AF-A0AAW9K7S5-F1
#
_cell.length_a   1.000
_cell.length_b   1.000
_cell.length_c   1.000
_cell.angle_alpha   90.00
_cell.angle_beta   90.00
_cell.angle_gamma   90.00
#
_symmetry.space_group_name_H-M   'P 1'
#
loop_
_entity.id
_entity.type
_entity.pdbx_description
1 polymer ?
#
loop_
_entity_poly.entity_id
_entity_poly.type
_entity_poly.pdbx_seq_one_letter_code
_entity_poly.pdbx_strand_id
1 'polypeptide(L)'
;LKVKRLGQKAYEQCAGFLRVMESKESLDNTSVHPESYDAARNLIQLLGYTKDDLKENNLKDIDERVKDKGLLNISKELEIGELTLSDIIKELKKPGRDPREEMPKPILKTGVIDLKDLAEGMILMGTVRNVSDFGAFVDIGVHQDGLVHKSQMADRFVKHPLDIVKVGDIVKVKILEVDSKRNRISLSMKGIKEEDC
;
A
#
# COMPACT_ATOMS: atom_id res chain seq x y z
N LEU A 1 24.47 -20.85 -16.55
CA LEU A 1 23.84 -21.00 -17.89
C LEU A 1 23.76 -22.49 -18.33
N LYS A 2 22.99 -23.32 -17.62
CA LYS A 2 22.81 -24.76 -17.99
C LYS A 2 21.39 -25.09 -18.51
N VAL A 3 20.53 -24.08 -18.68
CA VAL A 3 19.15 -24.28 -19.14
C VAL A 3 19.10 -24.19 -20.66
N LYS A 4 18.55 -25.23 -21.30
CA LYS A 4 18.41 -25.33 -22.76
C LYS A 4 17.51 -24.19 -23.26
N ARG A 5 17.96 -23.42 -24.26
CA ARG A 5 17.30 -22.23 -24.87
C ARG A 5 17.37 -20.91 -24.08
N LEU A 6 18.05 -20.86 -22.94
CA LEU A 6 18.32 -19.59 -22.26
C LEU A 6 19.60 -18.95 -22.82
N GLY A 7 19.45 -18.00 -23.75
CA GLY A 7 20.56 -17.22 -24.29
C GLY A 7 21.08 -16.17 -23.29
N GLN A 8 22.27 -15.62 -23.54
CA GLN A 8 22.90 -14.63 -22.66
C GLN A 8 22.02 -13.38 -22.44
N LYS A 9 21.41 -12.85 -23.51
CA LYS A 9 20.47 -11.71 -23.42
C LYS A 9 19.19 -12.06 -22.64
N ALA A 10 18.67 -13.27 -22.81
CA ALA A 10 17.48 -13.70 -22.08
C ALA A 10 17.79 -13.86 -20.59
N TYR A 11 18.98 -14.34 -20.24
CA TYR A 11 19.44 -14.42 -18.87
C TYR A 11 19.56 -13.03 -18.24
N GLU A 12 20.21 -12.08 -18.92
CA GLU A 12 20.33 -10.70 -18.46
C GLU A 12 18.96 -10.07 -18.19
N GLN A 13 17.99 -10.18 -19.11
CA GLN A 13 16.66 -9.60 -18.89
C GLN A 13 15.87 -10.25 -17.76
N CYS A 14 16.11 -11.53 -17.46
CA CYS A 14 15.33 -12.28 -16.47
C CYS A 14 16.02 -12.40 -15.10
N ALA A 15 17.34 -12.25 -15.02
CA ALA A 15 18.10 -12.59 -13.82
C ALA A 15 17.69 -11.73 -12.61
N GLY A 16 17.42 -10.43 -12.80
CA GLY A 16 16.98 -9.54 -11.71
C GLY A 16 15.59 -9.86 -11.13
N PHE A 17 14.80 -10.68 -11.82
CA PHE A 17 13.45 -11.08 -11.39
C PHE A 17 13.40 -12.51 -10.82
N LEU A 18 14.44 -13.30 -11.04
CA LEU A 18 14.53 -14.68 -10.58
C LEU A 18 15.23 -14.74 -9.22
N ARG A 19 14.46 -14.96 -8.15
CA ARG A 19 14.98 -15.10 -6.80
C ARG A 19 15.20 -16.57 -6.46
N VAL A 20 16.37 -16.91 -5.91
CA VAL A 20 16.72 -18.27 -5.47
C VAL A 20 17.06 -18.25 -3.98
N MET A 21 16.09 -18.65 -3.16
CA MET A 21 16.18 -18.63 -1.69
C MET A 21 17.32 -19.48 -1.12
N GLU A 22 17.62 -20.63 -1.73
CA GLU A 22 18.67 -21.58 -1.27
C GLU A 22 19.87 -21.63 -2.22
N SER A 23 20.32 -20.46 -2.66
CA SER A 23 21.49 -20.29 -3.53
C SER A 23 22.80 -20.30 -2.73
N LYS A 24 23.90 -20.66 -3.42
CA LYS A 24 25.25 -20.56 -2.84
C LYS A 24 25.72 -19.11 -2.69
N GLU A 25 25.13 -18.20 -3.47
CA GLU A 25 25.43 -16.78 -3.48
C GLU A 25 24.25 -16.03 -2.83
N SER A 26 24.50 -15.39 -1.70
CA SER A 26 23.45 -14.73 -0.92
C SER A 26 22.76 -13.58 -1.66
N LEU A 27 23.43 -12.99 -2.67
CA LEU A 27 22.86 -11.97 -3.55
C LEU A 27 21.79 -12.53 -4.49
N ASP A 28 21.75 -13.83 -4.79
CA ASP A 28 20.70 -14.41 -5.66
C ASP A 28 19.31 -14.42 -4.98
N ASN A 29 19.25 -14.18 -3.66
CA ASN A 29 17.99 -13.97 -2.94
C ASN A 29 17.51 -12.50 -2.99
N THR A 30 18.34 -11.61 -3.50
CA THR A 30 18.01 -10.19 -3.67
C THR A 30 17.54 -9.91 -5.10
N SER A 31 16.87 -8.78 -5.32
CA SER A 31 16.62 -8.23 -6.66
C SER A 31 17.82 -7.50 -7.26
N VAL A 32 19.03 -7.66 -6.70
CA VAL A 32 20.25 -7.11 -7.32
C VAL A 32 20.52 -7.87 -8.62
N HIS A 33 20.78 -7.13 -9.69
CA HIS A 33 21.10 -7.72 -10.98
C HIS A 33 22.53 -8.28 -10.99
N PRO A 34 22.83 -9.42 -11.66
CA PRO A 34 24.18 -9.98 -11.72
C PRO A 34 25.26 -9.02 -12.24
N GLU A 35 24.89 -8.06 -13.09
CA GLU A 35 25.79 -6.98 -13.55
C GLU A 35 26.31 -6.12 -12.40
N SER A 36 25.53 -5.99 -11.32
CA SER A 36 25.85 -5.20 -10.14
C SER A 36 26.42 -6.04 -8.98
N TYR A 37 26.68 -7.34 -9.18
CA TYR A 37 27.20 -8.21 -8.11
C TYR A 37 28.60 -7.79 -7.65
N ASP A 38 29.45 -7.38 -8.59
CA ASP A 38 30.80 -6.94 -8.25
C ASP A 38 30.75 -5.64 -7.43
N ALA A 39 29.87 -4.71 -7.81
CA ALA A 39 29.62 -3.49 -7.05
C ALA A 39 29.05 -3.77 -5.65
N ALA A 40 28.08 -4.68 -5.53
CA ALA A 40 27.50 -5.09 -4.24
C ALA A 40 28.54 -5.76 -3.33
N ARG A 41 29.40 -6.63 -3.86
CA ARG A 41 30.48 -7.27 -3.10
C ARG A 41 31.51 -6.26 -2.60
N ASN A 42 31.93 -5.35 -3.47
CA ASN A 42 32.87 -4.29 -3.11
C ASN A 42 32.26 -3.33 -2.08
N LEU A 43 30.97 -3.02 -2.19
CA LEU A 43 30.24 -2.22 -1.20
C LEU A 43 30.22 -2.89 0.17
N ILE A 44 29.91 -4.18 0.23
CA ILE A 44 29.87 -4.96 1.49
C ILE A 44 31.26 -5.00 2.13
N GLN A 45 32.31 -5.24 1.34
CA GLN A 45 33.70 -5.21 1.81
C GLN A 45 34.10 -3.82 2.31
N LEU A 46 33.74 -2.77 1.57
CA LEU A 46 34.03 -1.39 1.93
C LEU A 46 33.32 -1.02 3.23
N LEU A 47 32.07 -1.45 3.43
CA LEU A 47 31.31 -1.20 4.66
C LEU A 47 31.73 -2.12 5.83
N GLY A 48 32.67 -3.06 5.60
CA GLY A 48 33.20 -3.95 6.62
C GLY A 48 32.24 -5.08 7.03
N TYR A 49 31.33 -5.46 6.15
CA TYR A 49 30.44 -6.61 6.36
C TYR A 49 31.06 -7.87 5.78
N THR A 50 30.73 -9.00 6.39
CA THR A 50 31.14 -10.33 5.93
C THR A 50 30.03 -11.00 5.12
N LYS A 51 30.36 -12.08 4.41
CA LYS A 51 29.37 -12.87 3.66
C LYS A 51 28.33 -13.54 4.57
N ASP A 52 28.65 -13.74 5.84
CA ASP A 52 27.73 -14.35 6.80
C ASP A 52 26.74 -13.32 7.34
N ASP A 53 27.15 -12.05 7.51
CA ASP A 53 26.23 -10.94 7.85
C ASP A 53 25.14 -10.75 6.77
N LEU A 54 25.52 -10.97 5.51
CA LEU A 54 24.63 -10.94 4.35
C LEU A 54 23.61 -12.10 4.36
N LYS A 55 23.99 -13.28 4.87
CA LYS A 55 23.09 -14.44 4.99
C LYS A 55 22.12 -14.31 6.15
N GLU A 56 22.59 -13.75 7.26
CA GLU A 56 21.79 -13.60 8.48
C GLU A 56 20.90 -12.36 8.46
N ASN A 57 20.91 -11.56 7.39
CA ASN A 57 20.18 -10.29 7.27
C ASN A 57 20.54 -9.28 8.38
N ASN A 58 21.78 -9.32 8.86
CA ASN A 58 22.27 -8.46 9.94
C ASN A 58 22.83 -7.13 9.41
N LEU A 59 22.10 -6.47 8.50
CA LEU A 59 22.51 -5.25 7.81
C LEU A 59 21.72 -4.01 8.24
N LYS A 60 21.28 -3.96 9.51
CA LYS A 60 20.42 -2.88 10.03
C LYS A 60 21.10 -1.51 10.01
N ASP A 61 22.43 -1.49 10.17
CA ASP A 61 23.22 -0.25 10.33
C ASP A 61 23.86 0.22 9.01
N ILE A 62 23.46 -0.38 7.88
CA ILE A 62 24.05 -0.08 6.57
C ILE A 62 23.89 1.40 6.20
N ASP A 63 22.75 2.01 6.57
CA ASP A 63 22.47 3.42 6.33
C ASP A 63 23.44 4.36 7.09
N GLU A 64 23.83 3.98 8.30
CA GLU A 64 24.75 4.77 9.12
C GLU A 64 26.18 4.69 8.57
N ARG A 65 26.64 3.47 8.24
CA ARG A 65 27.98 3.28 7.65
C ARG A 65 28.12 3.95 6.28
N VAL A 66 27.06 3.97 5.49
CA VAL A 66 27.02 4.68 4.20
C VAL A 66 27.04 6.20 4.40
N LYS A 67 26.34 6.72 5.42
CA LYS A 67 26.39 8.15 5.77
C LYS A 67 27.79 8.56 6.23
N ASP A 68 28.45 7.74 7.05
CA ASP A 68 29.78 8.03 7.58
C ASP A 68 30.86 8.08 6.48
N LYS A 69 30.78 7.19 5.49
CA LYS A 69 31.71 7.17 4.34
C LYS A 69 31.33 8.15 3.23
N GLY A 70 30.06 8.53 3.16
CA GLY A 70 29.50 9.42 2.16
C GLY A 70 29.13 8.71 0.85
N LEU A 71 27.85 8.84 0.45
CA LEU A 71 27.28 8.20 -0.75
C LEU A 71 28.06 8.54 -2.04
N LEU A 72 28.51 9.80 -2.17
CA LEU A 72 29.26 10.30 -3.32
C LEU A 72 30.64 9.65 -3.48
N ASN A 73 31.32 9.35 -2.37
CA ASN A 73 32.63 8.72 -2.41
C ASN A 73 32.49 7.26 -2.82
N ILE A 74 31.52 6.57 -2.23
CA ILE A 74 31.21 5.17 -2.55
C ILE A 74 30.78 5.03 -4.02
N SER A 75 29.93 5.93 -4.51
CA SER A 75 29.49 5.96 -5.92
C SER A 75 30.66 6.13 -6.89
N LYS A 76 31.60 7.04 -6.58
CA LYS A 76 32.81 7.25 -7.41
C LYS A 76 33.77 6.06 -7.37
N GLU A 77 33.96 5.46 -6.20
CA GLU A 77 34.89 4.34 -6.01
C GLU A 77 34.38 3.05 -6.64
N LEU A 78 33.05 2.87 -6.68
CA LEU A 78 32.39 1.73 -7.29
C LEU A 78 31.99 1.97 -8.75
N GLU A 79 32.24 3.17 -9.30
CA GLU A 79 31.85 3.60 -10.66
C GLU A 79 30.36 3.37 -10.99
N ILE A 80 29.49 3.40 -9.97
CA ILE A 80 28.04 3.22 -10.12
C ILE A 80 27.29 4.52 -9.83
N GLY A 81 26.17 4.72 -10.54
CA GLY A 81 25.30 5.87 -10.29
C GLY A 81 24.70 5.85 -8.88
N GLU A 82 24.47 7.05 -8.32
CA GLU A 82 23.90 7.21 -6.97
C GLU A 82 22.54 6.51 -6.79
N LEU A 83 21.73 6.51 -7.85
CA LEU A 83 20.43 5.83 -7.90
C LEU A 83 20.60 4.32 -7.74
N THR A 84 21.49 3.71 -8.54
CA THR A 84 21.81 2.28 -8.48
C THR A 84 22.37 1.89 -7.12
N LEU A 85 23.26 2.71 -6.57
CA LEU A 85 23.81 2.52 -5.23
C LEU A 85 22.72 2.54 -4.16
N SER A 86 21.81 3.51 -4.20
CA SER A 86 20.67 3.61 -3.28
C SER A 86 19.77 2.37 -3.34
N ASP A 87 19.51 1.88 -4.56
CA ASP A 87 18.66 0.71 -4.76
C ASP A 87 19.32 -0.58 -4.28
N ILE A 88 20.63 -0.76 -4.51
CA ILE A 88 21.40 -1.87 -3.94
C ILE A 88 21.32 -1.84 -2.41
N ILE A 89 21.50 -0.68 -1.77
CA ILE A 89 21.43 -0.56 -0.30
C ILE A 89 20.03 -0.93 0.23
N LYS A 90 18.96 -0.43 -0.41
CA LYS A 90 17.58 -0.78 -0.03
C LYS A 90 17.32 -2.27 -0.17
N GLU A 91 17.83 -2.88 -1.23
CA GLU A 91 17.64 -4.30 -1.50
C GLU A 91 18.43 -5.18 -0.52
N LEU A 92 19.66 -4.80 -0.19
CA LEU A 92 20.48 -5.46 0.84
C LEU A 92 19.82 -5.39 2.23
N LYS A 93 19.08 -4.32 2.54
CA LYS A 93 18.37 -4.15 3.82
C LYS A 93 17.14 -5.04 3.95
N LYS A 94 16.47 -5.33 2.83
CA LYS A 94 15.26 -6.17 2.77
C LYS A 94 15.33 -7.08 1.55
N PRO A 95 16.18 -8.14 1.58
CA PRO A 95 16.28 -9.05 0.45
C PRO A 95 14.93 -9.70 0.22
N GLY A 96 14.46 -9.64 -1.03
CA GLY A 96 13.20 -10.27 -1.39
C GLY A 96 11.96 -9.49 -0.98
N ARG A 97 12.07 -8.18 -0.72
CA ARG A 97 10.90 -7.30 -0.47
C ARG A 97 9.81 -7.60 -1.49
N ASP A 98 8.64 -7.95 -0.98
CA ASP A 98 7.47 -8.12 -1.80
C ASP A 98 6.82 -6.74 -1.95
N PRO A 99 6.77 -6.15 -3.16
CA PRO A 99 6.13 -4.86 -3.37
C PRO A 99 4.64 -4.86 -2.97
N ARG A 100 4.03 -6.05 -2.82
CA ARG A 100 2.65 -6.21 -2.36
C ARG A 100 2.46 -5.94 -0.87
N GLU A 101 3.51 -6.01 -0.04
CA GLU A 101 3.39 -5.73 1.40
C GLU A 101 3.07 -4.26 1.68
N GLU A 102 3.48 -3.36 0.79
CA GLU A 102 3.24 -1.91 0.91
C GLU A 102 2.00 -1.45 0.14
N MET A 103 1.39 -2.34 -0.63
CA MET A 103 0.11 -2.04 -1.26
C MET A 103 -0.95 -1.99 -0.15
N PRO A 104 -1.88 -1.02 -0.21
CA PRO A 104 -3.02 -1.03 0.70
C PRO A 104 -3.69 -2.39 0.56
N LYS A 105 -3.83 -3.10 1.69
CA LYS A 105 -4.46 -4.41 1.71
C LYS A 105 -5.81 -4.28 1.00
N PRO A 106 -6.15 -5.17 0.07
CA PRO A 106 -7.48 -5.15 -0.52
C PRO A 106 -8.48 -5.20 0.65
N ILE A 107 -9.36 -4.21 0.69
CA ILE A 107 -10.46 -4.19 1.66
C ILE A 107 -11.34 -5.36 1.26
N LEU A 108 -11.08 -6.52 1.85
CA LEU A 108 -11.98 -7.65 1.77
C LEU A 108 -13.28 -7.13 2.39
N LYS A 109 -14.32 -6.93 1.56
CA LYS A 109 -15.69 -6.71 2.03
C LYS A 109 -16.17 -8.01 2.69
N THR A 110 -15.57 -8.35 3.82
CA THR A 110 -15.95 -9.49 4.63
C THR A 110 -16.91 -8.99 5.67
N GLY A 111 -18.16 -9.43 5.58
CA GLY A 111 -19.20 -9.10 6.53
C GLY A 111 -20.38 -8.47 5.81
N VAL A 112 -21.39 -9.28 5.53
CA VAL A 112 -22.76 -8.77 5.49
C VAL A 112 -22.97 -8.17 6.88
N ILE A 113 -22.96 -6.85 6.98
CA ILE A 113 -23.15 -6.19 8.27
C ILE A 113 -24.65 -6.30 8.55
N ASP A 114 -25.03 -7.01 9.61
CA ASP A 114 -26.42 -7.05 10.03
C ASP A 114 -26.79 -5.77 10.75
N LEU A 115 -28.07 -5.38 10.71
CA LEU A 115 -28.57 -4.16 11.37
C LEU A 115 -28.28 -4.14 12.89
N LYS A 116 -27.98 -5.30 13.49
CA LYS A 116 -27.62 -5.48 14.90
C LYS A 116 -26.19 -5.05 15.22
N ASP A 117 -25.30 -5.07 14.24
CA ASP A 117 -23.89 -4.72 14.41
C ASP A 117 -23.63 -3.24 14.11
N LEU A 118 -24.65 -2.51 13.66
CA LEU A 118 -24.58 -1.07 13.43
C LEU A 118 -24.68 -0.32 14.76
N ALA A 119 -23.61 0.37 15.11
CA ALA A 119 -23.57 1.28 16.24
C ALA A 119 -23.65 2.75 15.79
N GLU A 120 -24.32 3.58 16.58
CA GLU A 120 -24.32 5.03 16.39
C GLU A 120 -22.88 5.57 16.42
N GLY A 121 -22.55 6.46 15.49
CA GLY A 121 -21.23 7.06 15.36
C GLY A 121 -20.26 6.34 14.43
N MET A 122 -20.58 5.11 13.99
CA MET A 122 -19.75 4.38 13.02
C MET A 122 -19.72 5.10 11.66
N ILE A 123 -18.54 5.14 11.04
CA ILE A 123 -18.34 5.69 9.69
C ILE A 123 -18.19 4.52 8.72
N LEU A 124 -18.99 4.53 7.66
CA LEU A 124 -19.05 3.50 6.65
C LEU A 124 -18.99 4.13 5.26
N MET A 125 -18.54 3.35 4.28
CA MET A 125 -18.67 3.72 2.87
C MET A 125 -19.94 3.10 2.31
N GLY A 126 -20.73 3.90 1.60
CA GLY A 126 -21.95 3.44 0.95
C GLY A 126 -22.13 4.04 -0.43
N THR A 127 -23.01 3.42 -1.21
CA THR A 127 -23.32 3.85 -2.57
C THR A 127 -24.69 4.51 -2.61
N VAL A 128 -24.79 5.68 -3.23
CA VAL A 128 -26.07 6.39 -3.39
C VAL A 128 -26.96 5.62 -4.37
N ARG A 129 -28.08 5.08 -3.91
CA ARG A 129 -29.07 4.40 -4.78
C ARG A 129 -30.09 5.37 -5.37
N ASN A 130 -30.49 6.36 -4.60
CA ASN A 130 -31.54 7.29 -5.02
C ASN A 130 -31.37 8.65 -4.36
N VAL A 131 -31.77 9.71 -5.05
CA VAL A 131 -31.75 11.09 -4.55
C VAL A 131 -33.15 11.67 -4.65
N SER A 132 -33.60 12.32 -3.58
CA SER A 132 -34.93 12.91 -3.43
C SER A 132 -34.83 14.33 -2.88
N ASP A 133 -35.87 15.14 -2.98
CA ASP A 133 -35.85 16.56 -2.56
C ASP A 133 -35.58 16.78 -1.06
N PHE A 134 -35.82 15.76 -0.24
CA PHE A 134 -35.59 15.79 1.21
C PHE A 134 -34.26 15.13 1.62
N GLY A 135 -33.55 14.45 0.73
CA GLY A 135 -32.32 13.74 1.06
C GLY A 135 -31.88 12.68 0.04
N ALA A 136 -30.86 11.91 0.39
CA ALA A 136 -30.33 10.82 -0.44
C ALA A 136 -30.39 9.48 0.30
N PHE A 137 -30.68 8.42 -0.45
CA PHE A 137 -30.68 7.03 0.03
C PHE A 137 -29.34 6.39 -0.31
N VAL A 138 -28.63 5.93 0.72
CA VAL A 138 -27.29 5.36 0.63
C VAL A 138 -27.34 3.91 1.10
N ASP A 139 -26.84 3.02 0.25
CA ASP A 139 -26.65 1.61 0.55
C ASP A 139 -25.28 1.42 1.21
N ILE A 140 -25.28 1.09 2.50
CA ILE A 140 -24.08 0.83 3.30
C ILE A 140 -23.73 -0.67 3.37
N GLY A 141 -24.37 -1.51 2.54
CA GLY A 141 -24.13 -2.96 2.50
C GLY A 141 -24.96 -3.76 3.51
N VAL A 142 -25.96 -3.12 4.14
CA VAL A 142 -27.01 -3.81 4.90
C VAL A 142 -28.24 -3.93 4.02
N HIS A 143 -29.11 -4.92 4.24
CA HIS A 143 -30.32 -5.13 3.42
C HIS A 143 -31.33 -3.95 3.38
N GLN A 144 -31.02 -2.86 4.10
CA GLN A 144 -31.86 -1.68 4.29
C GLN A 144 -31.09 -0.41 3.94
N ASP A 145 -31.72 0.48 3.17
CA ASP A 145 -31.10 1.74 2.77
C ASP A 145 -31.16 2.76 3.90
N GLY A 146 -30.05 3.48 4.10
CA GLY A 146 -29.97 4.59 5.04
C GLY A 146 -30.34 5.91 4.39
N LEU A 147 -31.01 6.79 5.13
CA LEU A 147 -31.43 8.10 4.66
C LEU A 147 -30.49 9.18 5.17
N VAL A 148 -29.88 9.93 4.25
CA VAL A 148 -29.18 11.18 4.55
C VAL A 148 -30.13 12.34 4.31
N HIS A 149 -30.56 13.01 5.39
CA HIS A 149 -31.41 14.20 5.26
C HIS A 149 -30.63 15.37 4.63
N LYS A 150 -31.29 16.25 3.86
CA LYS A 150 -30.63 17.38 3.18
C LYS A 150 -29.75 18.26 4.10
N SER A 151 -30.16 18.42 5.35
CA SER A 151 -29.42 19.19 6.38
C SER A 151 -28.15 18.49 6.90
N GLN A 152 -28.04 17.18 6.65
CA GLN A 152 -26.95 16.31 7.05
C GLN A 152 -26.04 15.94 5.87
N MET A 153 -26.31 16.46 4.66
CA MET A 153 -25.50 16.18 3.47
C MET A 153 -24.22 17.02 3.41
N ALA A 154 -24.21 18.22 3.98
CA ALA A 154 -23.04 19.10 4.00
C ALA A 154 -23.08 20.10 5.16
N ASP A 155 -21.93 20.66 5.51
CA ASP A 155 -21.81 21.76 6.48
C ASP A 155 -22.36 23.11 5.97
N ARG A 156 -22.69 23.19 4.68
CA ARG A 156 -23.24 24.38 4.00
C ARG A 156 -24.71 24.18 3.62
N PHE A 157 -25.43 25.27 3.40
CA PHE A 157 -26.83 25.23 2.95
C PHE A 157 -26.93 24.57 1.56
N VAL A 158 -27.73 23.51 1.47
CA VAL A 158 -27.96 22.73 0.25
C VAL A 158 -29.25 23.21 -0.41
N LYS A 159 -29.15 23.77 -1.62
CA LYS A 159 -30.33 24.16 -2.43
C LYS A 159 -30.98 22.95 -3.08
N HIS A 160 -30.21 22.13 -3.78
CA HIS A 160 -30.67 20.87 -4.36
C HIS A 160 -29.69 19.74 -4.01
N PRO A 161 -30.18 18.59 -3.51
CA PRO A 161 -29.32 17.46 -3.12
C PRO A 161 -28.59 16.83 -4.32
N LEU A 162 -29.14 16.98 -5.53
CA LEU A 162 -28.53 16.56 -6.80
C LEU A 162 -27.21 17.28 -7.13
N ASP A 163 -26.97 18.45 -6.54
CA ASP A 163 -25.71 19.19 -6.73
C ASP A 163 -24.56 18.62 -5.89
N ILE A 164 -24.88 17.79 -4.88
CA ILE A 164 -23.90 17.25 -3.92
C ILE A 164 -23.60 15.78 -4.21
N VAL A 165 -24.63 15.02 -4.55
CA VAL A 165 -24.51 13.57 -4.80
C VAL A 165 -25.28 13.16 -6.04
N LYS A 166 -24.74 12.20 -6.78
CA LYS A 166 -25.41 11.55 -7.90
C LYS A 166 -25.71 10.09 -7.56
N VAL A 167 -26.70 9.54 -8.26
CA VAL A 167 -26.99 8.10 -8.17
C VAL A 167 -25.78 7.33 -8.68
N GLY A 168 -25.28 6.39 -7.87
CA GLY A 168 -24.09 5.60 -8.13
C GLY A 168 -22.81 6.12 -7.47
N ASP A 169 -22.82 7.31 -6.86
CA ASP A 169 -21.65 7.84 -6.16
C ASP A 169 -21.34 7.05 -4.89
N ILE A 170 -20.05 6.85 -4.62
CA ILE A 170 -19.55 6.23 -3.39
C ILE A 170 -19.24 7.34 -2.40
N VAL A 171 -19.95 7.34 -1.27
CA VAL A 171 -19.86 8.39 -0.24
C VAL A 171 -19.50 7.77 1.12
N LYS A 172 -18.74 8.52 1.93
CA LYS A 172 -18.57 8.21 3.35
C LYS A 172 -19.75 8.78 4.12
N VAL A 173 -20.34 7.97 4.99
CA VAL A 173 -21.50 8.31 5.82
C VAL A 173 -21.27 7.86 7.25
N LYS A 174 -21.77 8.65 8.19
CA LYS A 174 -21.78 8.36 9.62
C LYS A 174 -23.19 7.99 10.06
N ILE A 175 -23.30 6.95 10.88
CA ILE A 175 -24.57 6.53 11.48
C ILE A 175 -24.94 7.52 12.59
N LEU A 176 -26.10 8.16 12.48
CA LEU A 176 -26.66 9.01 13.53
C LEU A 176 -27.55 8.20 14.48
N GLU A 177 -28.43 7.39 13.92
CA GLU A 177 -29.45 6.67 14.66
C GLU A 177 -29.83 5.40 13.89
N VAL A 178 -30.04 4.30 14.62
CA VAL A 178 -30.50 3.03 14.06
C VAL A 178 -31.78 2.62 14.77
N ASP A 179 -32.91 2.66 14.06
CA ASP A 179 -34.18 2.16 14.56
C ASP A 179 -34.40 0.73 14.05
N SER A 180 -34.04 -0.26 14.89
CA SER A 180 -34.25 -1.68 14.60
C SER A 180 -35.73 -2.10 14.59
N LYS A 181 -36.65 -1.29 15.15
CA LYS A 181 -38.09 -1.62 15.14
C LYS A 181 -38.73 -1.23 13.81
N ARG A 182 -38.28 -0.13 13.22
CA ARG A 182 -38.79 0.40 11.94
C ARG A 182 -37.88 0.11 10.75
N ASN A 183 -36.76 -0.57 10.96
CA ASN A 183 -35.71 -0.81 9.97
C ASN A 183 -35.33 0.49 9.25
N ARG A 184 -34.99 1.51 10.03
CA ARG A 184 -34.59 2.83 9.51
C ARG A 184 -33.23 3.20 10.05
N ILE A 185 -32.36 3.68 9.16
CA ILE A 185 -31.01 4.10 9.49
C ILE A 185 -30.89 5.57 9.06
N SER A 186 -30.63 6.44 10.03
CA SER A 186 -30.37 7.86 9.78
C SER A 186 -28.87 8.04 9.60
N LEU A 187 -28.49 8.58 8.44
CA LEU A 187 -27.09 8.80 8.07
C LEU A 187 -26.77 10.29 7.96
N SER A 188 -25.50 10.63 8.20
CA SER A 188 -24.97 11.98 7.98
C SER A 188 -23.69 11.92 7.17
N MET A 189 -23.53 12.85 6.24
CA MET A 189 -22.28 13.09 5.51
C MET A 189 -21.49 14.24 6.13
N LYS A 190 -22.02 14.89 7.18
CA LYS A 190 -21.43 16.05 7.83
C LYS A 190 -20.32 15.66 8.80
N GLY A 191 -19.23 16.44 8.82
CA GLY A 191 -18.17 16.28 9.83
C GLY A 191 -17.29 15.04 9.68
N ILE A 192 -17.29 14.40 8.50
CA ILE A 192 -16.35 13.32 8.17
C ILE A 192 -15.08 13.99 7.62
N LYS A 193 -14.06 14.13 8.47
CA LYS A 193 -12.74 14.60 8.05
C LYS A 193 -11.98 13.46 7.39
N GLU A 194 -11.19 13.75 6.36
CA GLU A 194 -10.39 12.76 5.61
C GLU A 194 -9.18 12.22 6.39
N GLU A 195 -9.05 12.52 7.69
CA GLU A 195 -7.78 12.42 8.44
C GLU A 195 -7.52 11.06 9.12
N ASP A 196 -8.39 10.07 8.99
CA ASP A 196 -8.14 8.72 9.52
C ASP A 196 -7.80 7.74 8.38
N CYS A 197 -6.52 7.75 7.97
CA CYS A 197 -5.86 6.68 7.22
C CYS A 197 -4.40 6.57 7.64
#